data_AF-A0A2I0TII5-F1
#
_entry.id   AF-A0A2I0TII5-F1
#
_cell.length_a   1.000
_cell.length_b   1.000
_cell.length_c   1.000
_cell.angle_alpha   90.00
_cell.angle_beta   90.00
_cell.angle_gamma   90.00
#
_symmetry.space_group_name_H-M   'P 1'
#
loop_
_entity.id
_entity.type
_entity.pdbx_description
1 polymer ?
#
loop_
_entity_poly.entity_id
_entity_poly.type
_entity_poly.pdbx_seq_one_letter_code
_entity_poly.pdbx_strand_id
1 'polypeptide(L)'
;MDDREDLVYQAKLAEQAERYDEMVESMKKVAGMDVELTVEERNLLSVAYKNVIGARRASWRIISSIEQKEENKGGEDKLKMIREYRQMIFTSRETVESIISPGTDSYTTNGNDVGLEIFSQEWLWTTFC
;
A
#
# COMPACT_ATOMS: atom_id res chain seq x y z
N MET A 1 11.49 -28.45 -5.69
CA MET A 1 11.21 -27.45 -4.65
C MET A 1 10.28 -26.47 -5.31
N ASP A 2 9.08 -26.33 -4.77
CA ASP A 2 7.97 -25.67 -5.44
C ASP A 2 8.23 -24.15 -5.39
N ASP A 3 8.40 -23.49 -6.54
CA ASP A 3 8.76 -22.06 -6.62
C ASP A 3 7.81 -21.17 -5.80
N ARG A 4 6.57 -21.64 -5.58
CA ARG A 4 5.56 -21.00 -4.72
C ARG A 4 5.92 -21.04 -3.24
N GLU A 5 6.34 -22.19 -2.71
CA GLU A 5 6.66 -22.35 -1.28
C GLU A 5 7.87 -21.48 -0.90
N ASP A 6 8.85 -21.39 -1.79
CA ASP A 6 10.02 -20.53 -1.62
C ASP A 6 9.63 -19.04 -1.61
N LEU A 7 8.73 -18.62 -2.51
CA LEU A 7 8.20 -17.25 -2.53
C LEU A 7 7.41 -16.90 -1.26
N VAL A 8 6.57 -17.82 -0.77
CA VAL A 8 5.81 -17.63 0.47
C VAL A 8 6.76 -17.59 1.68
N TYR A 9 7.78 -18.42 1.70
CA TYR A 9 8.81 -18.39 2.75
C TYR A 9 9.59 -17.07 2.74
N GLN A 10 9.97 -16.59 1.55
CA GLN A 10 10.62 -15.29 1.38
C GLN A 10 9.72 -14.13 1.86
N ALA A 11 8.42 -14.17 1.56
CA ALA A 11 7.46 -13.18 2.04
C ALA A 11 7.37 -13.15 3.57
N LYS A 12 7.41 -14.31 4.23
CA LYS A 12 7.43 -14.40 5.70
C LYS A 12 8.73 -13.84 6.30
N LEU A 13 9.88 -14.09 5.66
CA LEU A 13 11.14 -13.49 6.10
C LEU A 13 11.11 -11.96 5.93
N ALA A 14 10.56 -11.46 4.82
CA ALA A 14 10.40 -10.04 4.58
C ALA A 14 9.47 -9.37 5.59
N GLU A 15 8.40 -10.06 6.01
CA GLU A 15 7.51 -9.61 7.09
C GLU A 15 8.27 -9.42 8.41
N GLN A 16 9.07 -10.41 8.82
CA GLN A 16 9.87 -10.33 10.05
C GLN A 16 10.96 -9.24 9.99
N ALA A 17 11.42 -8.89 8.79
CA ALA A 17 12.38 -7.83 8.56
C ALA A 17 11.74 -6.45 8.34
N GLU A 18 10.41 -6.34 8.43
CA GLU A 18 9.64 -5.11 8.11
C GLU A 18 9.89 -4.57 6.68
N ARG A 19 10.33 -5.43 5.74
CA ARG A 19 10.60 -5.06 4.34
C ARG A 19 9.38 -5.34 3.47
N TYR A 20 8.32 -4.58 3.70
CA TYR A 20 7.02 -4.80 3.06
C TYR A 20 7.02 -4.60 1.54
N ASP A 21 7.90 -3.77 0.97
CA ASP A 21 8.01 -3.63 -0.50
C ASP A 21 8.46 -4.94 -1.17
N GLU A 22 9.41 -5.67 -0.58
CA GLU A 22 9.84 -6.99 -1.08
C GLU A 22 8.80 -8.08 -0.82
N MET A 23 8.07 -7.97 0.30
CA MET A 23 6.94 -8.84 0.60
C MET A 23 5.86 -8.71 -0.49
N VAL A 24 5.54 -7.49 -0.90
CA VAL A 24 4.61 -7.23 -2.02
C VAL A 24 5.15 -7.83 -3.32
N GLU A 25 6.43 -7.68 -3.63
CA GLU A 25 7.01 -8.25 -4.86
C GLU A 25 6.92 -9.78 -4.89
N SER A 26 7.21 -10.43 -3.76
CA SER A 26 7.16 -11.89 -3.62
C SER A 26 5.71 -12.39 -3.75
N MET A 27 4.78 -11.76 -3.04
CA MET A 27 3.36 -12.13 -3.07
C MET A 27 2.68 -11.81 -4.40
N LYS A 28 3.15 -10.81 -5.16
CA LYS A 28 2.72 -10.56 -6.54
C LYS A 28 3.09 -11.72 -7.47
N LYS A 29 4.28 -12.30 -7.31
CA LYS A 29 4.71 -13.48 -8.10
C LYS A 29 3.83 -14.69 -7.78
N VAL A 30 3.49 -14.91 -6.51
CA VAL A 30 2.56 -15.96 -6.07
C VAL A 30 1.16 -15.74 -6.66
N ALA A 31 0.65 -14.50 -6.64
CA ALA A 31 -0.65 -14.16 -7.23
C ALA A 31 -0.68 -14.24 -8.76
N GLY A 32 0.48 -14.18 -9.43
CA GLY A 32 0.61 -14.33 -10.87
C GLY A 32 0.71 -15.79 -11.33
N MET A 33 0.88 -16.74 -10.41
CA MET A 33 0.70 -18.17 -10.68
C MET A 33 -0.81 -18.42 -10.73
N ASP A 34 -1.33 -18.96 -11.83
CA ASP A 34 -2.77 -19.15 -12.14
C ASP A 34 -3.44 -20.23 -11.25
N VAL A 35 -3.22 -20.13 -9.93
CA VAL A 35 -3.64 -21.07 -8.89
C VAL A 35 -4.32 -20.28 -7.80
N GLU A 36 -5.38 -20.87 -7.22
CA GLU A 36 -6.13 -20.24 -6.14
C GLU A 36 -5.22 -19.98 -4.93
N LEU A 37 -5.30 -18.75 -4.40
CA LEU A 37 -4.56 -18.32 -3.22
C LEU A 37 -5.22 -18.87 -1.96
N THR A 38 -4.40 -19.43 -1.06
CA THR A 38 -4.87 -19.87 0.24
C THR A 38 -5.25 -18.68 1.12
N VAL A 39 -5.97 -18.96 2.22
CA VAL A 39 -6.33 -17.93 3.20
C VAL A 39 -5.08 -17.26 3.78
N GLU A 40 -4.05 -18.05 4.07
CA GLU A 40 -2.75 -17.56 4.57
C GLU A 40 -2.06 -16.63 3.57
N GLU A 41 -2.00 -16.99 2.29
CA GLU A 41 -1.36 -16.18 1.26
C GLU A 41 -2.13 -14.88 0.99
N ARG A 42 -3.46 -14.94 0.98
CA ARG A 42 -4.30 -13.75 0.88
C ARG A 42 -4.04 -12.79 2.04
N ASN A 43 -3.94 -13.32 3.25
CA ASN A 43 -3.60 -12.52 4.43
C ASN A 43 -2.21 -11.88 4.33
N LEU A 44 -1.20 -12.63 3.87
CA LEU A 44 0.15 -12.09 3.63
C LEU A 44 0.12 -10.96 2.59
N LEU A 45 -0.64 -11.13 1.50
CA LEU A 45 -0.84 -10.09 0.49
C LEU A 45 -1.46 -8.83 1.12
N SER A 46 -2.53 -8.99 1.90
CA SER A 46 -3.18 -7.86 2.60
C SER A 46 -2.24 -7.15 3.58
N VAL A 47 -1.47 -7.88 4.38
CA VAL A 47 -0.49 -7.32 5.32
C VAL A 47 0.58 -6.54 4.57
N ALA A 48 1.13 -7.10 3.50
CA ALA A 48 2.16 -6.46 2.69
C ALA A 48 1.68 -5.12 2.12
N TYR A 49 0.55 -5.12 1.42
CA TYR A 49 -0.01 -3.91 0.81
C TYR A 49 -0.44 -2.88 1.86
N LYS A 50 -1.10 -3.29 2.94
CA LYS A 50 -1.54 -2.38 4.00
C LYS A 50 -0.36 -1.62 4.61
N ASN A 51 0.75 -2.29 4.86
CA ASN A 51 1.93 -1.66 5.44
C ASN A 51 2.65 -0.73 4.45
N VAL A 52 2.80 -1.13 3.18
CA VAL A 52 3.38 -0.26 2.14
C VAL A 52 2.55 1.01 1.97
N ILE A 53 1.22 0.89 1.87
CA ILE A 53 0.32 2.03 1.72
C ILE A 53 0.31 2.88 2.99
N GLY A 54 0.28 2.26 4.17
CA GLY A 54 0.32 2.95 5.46
C GLY A 54 1.57 3.82 5.64
N ALA A 55 2.75 3.28 5.31
CA ALA A 55 4.00 4.02 5.33
C ALA A 55 3.97 5.19 4.34
N ARG A 56 3.51 4.98 3.10
CA ARG A 56 3.39 6.04 2.08
C ARG A 56 2.41 7.14 2.49
N ARG A 57 1.27 6.79 3.10
CA ARG A 57 0.31 7.76 3.67
C ARG A 57 0.93 8.56 4.80
N ALA A 58 1.71 7.93 5.68
CA ALA A 58 2.43 8.64 6.73
C ALA A 58 3.44 9.64 6.15
N SER A 59 4.24 9.22 5.16
CA SER A 59 5.17 10.11 4.45
C SER A 59 4.45 11.29 3.80
N TRP A 60 3.33 11.05 3.12
CA TRP A 60 2.52 12.11 2.50
C TRP A 60 2.00 13.13 3.52
N ARG A 61 1.46 12.66 4.66
CA ARG A 61 0.98 13.54 5.74
C ARG A 61 2.10 14.43 6.28
N ILE A 62 3.29 13.87 6.45
CA ILE A 62 4.46 14.62 6.92
C ILE A 62 4.85 15.70 5.90
N ILE A 63 4.95 15.36 4.62
CA ILE A 63 5.32 16.31 3.57
C ILE A 63 4.26 17.42 3.41
N SER A 64 2.98 17.07 3.47
CA SER A 64 1.89 18.06 3.45
C SER A 64 1.96 19.02 4.63
N SER A 65 2.27 18.52 5.84
CA SER A 65 2.48 19.38 7.01
C SER A 65 3.70 20.30 6.87
N ILE A 66 4.77 19.83 6.23
CA ILE A 66 5.96 20.64 5.95
C ILE A 66 5.66 21.72 4.91
N GLU A 67 4.92 21.39 3.85
CA GLU A 67 4.49 22.34 2.83
C GLU A 67 3.71 23.50 3.45
N GLN A 68 2.71 23.19 4.27
CA GLN A 68 1.88 24.20 4.94
C GLN A 68 2.69 25.09 5.89
N LYS A 69 3.68 24.53 6.59
CA LYS A 69 4.57 25.30 7.48
C LYS A 69 5.49 26.25 6.71
N GLU A 70 5.93 25.86 5.51
CA GLU A 70 6.82 26.67 4.69
C GLU A 70 6.04 27.74 3.91
N GLU A 71 4.79 27.46 3.54
CA GLU A 71 3.87 28.43 2.92
C GLU A 71 3.66 29.65 3.82
N ASN A 72 3.52 29.43 5.12
CA ASN A 72 3.37 30.50 6.12
C ASN A 72 4.63 31.37 6.31
N LYS A 73 5.80 30.95 5.81
CA LYS A 73 7.07 31.69 5.95
C LYS A 73 7.47 32.49 4.70
N GLY A 74 6.77 32.31 3.57
CA GLY A 74 7.01 33.06 2.34
C GLY A 74 8.28 32.67 1.56
N GLY A 75 8.82 31.46 1.74
CA GLY A 75 9.99 30.96 0.99
C GLY A 75 9.61 30.24 -0.31
N GLU A 76 9.50 30.97 -1.44
CA GLU A 76 9.07 30.42 -2.74
C GLU A 76 9.97 29.28 -3.27
N ASP A 77 11.30 29.40 -3.14
CA ASP A 77 12.23 28.37 -3.65
C ASP A 77 12.09 27.04 -2.91
N LYS A 78 11.94 27.09 -1.58
CA LYS A 78 11.76 25.89 -0.74
C LYS A 78 10.39 25.27 -0.95
N LEU A 79 9.35 26.07 -1.12
CA LEU A 79 8.02 25.61 -1.49
C LEU A 79 8.03 24.84 -2.80
N LYS A 80 8.75 25.34 -3.82
CA LYS A 80 8.89 24.64 -5.10
C LYS A 80 9.54 23.27 -4.93
N MET A 81 10.63 23.18 -4.16
CA MET A 81 11.29 21.90 -3.87
C MET A 81 10.36 20.92 -3.12
N ILE A 82 9.57 21.40 -2.15
CA ILE A 82 8.62 20.58 -1.40
C ILE A 82 7.49 20.06 -2.31
N ARG A 83 6.99 20.90 -3.22
CA ARG A 83 5.95 20.52 -4.19
C ARG A 83 6.45 19.48 -5.19
N GLU A 84 7.66 19.63 -5.70
CA GLU A 84 8.30 18.63 -6.58
C GLU A 84 8.46 17.29 -5.85
N TYR A 85 8.92 17.32 -4.60
CA TYR A 85 9.06 16.11 -3.78
C TYR A 85 7.70 15.43 -3.49
N ARG A 86 6.66 16.23 -3.23
CA ARG A 86 5.28 15.75 -3.05
C ARG A 86 4.78 15.06 -4.32
N GLN A 87 5.01 15.63 -5.50
CA GLN A 87 4.64 15.02 -6.79
C GLN A 87 5.39 13.70 -7.04
N MET A 88 6.66 13.60 -6.67
CA MET A 88 7.42 12.35 -6.76
C MET A 88 6.79 11.24 -5.90
N ILE A 89 6.38 11.56 -4.66
CA ILE A 89 5.67 10.62 -3.78
C ILE A 89 4.35 10.19 -4.42
N PHE A 90 3.58 11.12 -4.99
CA PHE A 90 2.31 10.83 -5.67
C PHE A 90 2.48 9.91 -6.88
N THR A 91 3.49 10.18 -7.72
CA THR A 91 3.78 9.35 -8.91
C THR A 91 4.20 7.94 -8.52
N SER A 92 5.00 7.79 -7.45
CA SER A 92 5.34 6.47 -6.89
C SER A 92 4.12 5.74 -6.27
N ARG A 93 3.01 6.45 -6.03
CA ARG A 93 1.78 5.96 -5.39
C ARG A 93 0.79 5.37 -6.38
N GLU A 94 0.68 5.91 -7.60
CA GLU A 94 -0.34 5.49 -8.59
C GLU A 94 -0.20 4.00 -8.98
N THR A 95 1.02 3.46 -8.95
CA THR A 95 1.28 2.03 -9.18
C THR A 95 0.68 1.10 -8.13
N VAL A 96 0.18 1.59 -6.98
CA VAL A 96 -0.39 0.76 -5.91
C VAL A 96 -1.92 0.90 -5.84
N GLU A 97 -2.46 2.11 -6.00
CA GLU A 97 -3.92 2.34 -6.03
C GLU A 97 -4.59 1.74 -7.28
N SER A 98 -3.93 1.76 -8.45
CA SER A 98 -4.51 1.18 -9.67
C SER A 98 -4.58 -0.36 -9.64
N ILE A 99 -3.82 -1.02 -8.76
CA ILE A 99 -3.81 -2.49 -8.61
C ILE A 99 -4.98 -2.97 -7.74
N ILE A 100 -5.46 -2.14 -6.80
CA ILE A 100 -6.54 -2.50 -5.87
C ILE A 100 -7.93 -2.23 -6.48
N SER A 101 -8.03 -1.32 -7.45
CA SER A 101 -9.31 -0.89 -8.04
C SER A 101 -10.08 -1.92 -8.88
N PRO A 102 -9.52 -2.98 -9.50
CA PRO A 102 -10.34 -3.95 -10.23
C PRO A 102 -10.79 -5.15 -9.40
N GLY A 103 -10.29 -5.33 -8.17
CA GLY A 103 -10.34 -6.63 -7.48
C GLY A 103 -11.25 -6.74 -6.25
N THR A 104 -11.90 -5.66 -5.79
CA THR A 104 -12.66 -5.68 -4.54
C THR A 104 -13.93 -6.53 -4.58
N ASP A 105 -14.40 -6.95 -5.76
CA ASP A 105 -15.63 -7.73 -5.90
C ASP A 105 -15.42 -9.25 -5.79
N SER A 106 -14.17 -9.74 -5.78
CA SER A 106 -13.88 -11.19 -5.78
C SER A 106 -13.41 -11.77 -4.44
N TYR A 107 -13.13 -10.92 -3.45
CA TYR A 107 -12.69 -11.38 -2.11
C TYR A 107 -13.84 -11.54 -1.10
N THR A 108 -15.09 -11.25 -1.50
CA THR A 108 -16.28 -11.26 -0.63
C THR A 108 -17.13 -12.52 -0.83
N THR A 109 -16.60 -13.68 -0.46
CA THR A 109 -17.46 -14.84 -0.15
C THR A 109 -16.91 -15.52 1.09
N ASN A 110 -17.28 -14.98 2.25
CA ASN A 110 -17.95 -15.71 3.32
C ASN A 110 -17.92 -14.87 4.59
N GLY A 111 -19.12 -14.53 5.06
CA GLY A 111 -19.39 -13.54 6.09
C GLY A 111 -18.68 -13.84 7.40
N ASN A 112 -17.74 -12.96 7.75
CA ASN A 112 -17.33 -12.57 9.09
C ASN A 112 -16.61 -11.21 8.98
N ASP A 113 -17.43 -10.16 8.87
CA ASP A 113 -17.04 -8.77 8.59
C ASP A 113 -16.41 -8.09 9.81
N VAL A 114 -15.09 -8.24 9.93
CA VAL A 114 -14.23 -7.32 10.69
C VAL A 114 -13.17 -6.66 9.79
N GLY A 115 -13.04 -7.09 8.54
CA GLY A 115 -12.14 -6.49 7.56
C GLY A 115 -12.73 -5.27 6.83
N LEU A 116 -14.06 -5.18 6.71
CA LEU A 116 -14.72 -4.18 5.86
C LEU A 116 -14.90 -2.79 6.50
N GLU A 117 -14.93 -2.67 7.82
CA GLU A 117 -15.04 -1.34 8.46
C GLU A 117 -13.78 -0.49 8.28
N ILE A 118 -12.59 -1.11 8.24
CA ILE A 118 -11.33 -0.38 8.05
C ILE A 118 -11.19 0.08 6.60
N PHE A 119 -11.61 -0.74 5.64
CA PHE A 119 -11.55 -0.36 4.22
C PHE A 119 -12.66 0.63 3.83
N SER A 120 -13.89 0.49 4.33
CA SER A 120 -15.00 1.39 4.01
C SER A 120 -14.81 2.81 4.58
N GLN A 121 -14.29 2.93 5.81
CA GLN A 121 -14.08 4.24 6.44
C GLN A 121 -12.86 4.99 5.87
N GLU A 122 -11.80 4.30 5.42
CA GLU A 122 -10.64 4.96 4.81
C GLU A 122 -10.87 5.37 3.35
N TRP A 123 -11.67 4.63 2.58
CA TRP A 123 -11.98 4.98 1.18
C TRP A 123 -12.89 6.21 1.06
N LEU A 124 -13.77 6.47 2.03
CA LEU A 124 -14.61 7.69 2.06
C LEU A 124 -13.80 8.99 2.25
N TRP A 125 -12.61 8.93 2.84
CA TRP A 125 -11.74 10.11 3.00
C TRP A 125 -11.01 10.51 1.71
N THR A 126 -10.82 9.60 0.77
CA THR A 126 -10.27 9.91 -0.57
C THR A 126 -11.26 10.64 -1.47
N THR A 127 -12.56 10.57 -1.17
CA THR A 127 -13.62 11.26 -1.94
C THR A 127 -13.99 12.63 -1.34
N PHE A 128 -13.53 12.96 -0.11
CA PHE A 128 -13.91 14.18 0.62
C PHE A 128 -12.72 15.00 1.15
N CYS A 129 -11.61 15.01 0.41
CA CYS A 129 -10.58 16.05 0.49
C CYS A 129 -10.20 16.51 -0.92
#